data_AF-A0AAE9D9N7-F1
#
_entry.id   AF-A0AAE9D9N7-F1
#
_cell.length_a   1.000
_cell.length_b   1.000
_cell.length_c   1.000
_cell.angle_alpha   90.00
_cell.angle_beta   90.00
_cell.angle_gamma   90.00
#
_symmetry.space_group_name_H-M   'P 1'
#
loop_
_entity.id
_entity.type
_entity.pdbx_description
1 polymer ?
#
loop_
_entity_poly.entity_id
_entity_poly.type
_entity_poly.pdbx_seq_one_letter_code
_entity_poly.pdbx_strand_id
1 'polypeptide(L)'
;MENLETGEPEKERMRAECKICFKHYTETCRIPRILKECGHTVCQECVQKLLDSQKNHVFCPFCQRVTVVAGSAGSLPKNYNTLEMLDWQKN
;
A
#
# COMPACT_ATOMS: atom_id res chain seq x y z
N MET A 1 6.96 2.48 -44.30
CA MET A 1 8.14 3.23 -43.82
C MET A 1 7.63 4.64 -43.55
N GLU A 2 7.49 5.14 -42.34
CA GLU A 2 7.95 4.75 -41.00
C GLU A 2 6.81 5.04 -40.00
N ASN A 3 6.76 4.24 -38.93
CA ASN A 3 5.87 4.44 -37.79
C ASN A 3 6.29 5.71 -37.04
N LEU A 4 5.32 6.53 -36.60
CA LEU A 4 5.51 7.41 -35.45
C LEU A 4 4.25 7.38 -34.57
N GLU A 5 3.85 6.18 -34.19
CA GLU A 5 3.14 6.00 -32.92
C GLU A 5 4.14 6.40 -31.82
N THR A 6 4.00 7.61 -31.27
CA THR A 6 4.76 8.01 -30.09
C THR A 6 4.21 7.25 -28.89
N GLY A 7 4.55 5.97 -28.80
CA GLY A 7 4.55 5.25 -27.54
C GLY A 7 5.60 5.90 -26.64
N GLU A 8 5.15 6.71 -25.69
CA GLU A 8 6.01 7.16 -24.60
C GLU A 8 6.54 5.92 -23.83
N PRO A 9 7.86 5.73 -23.69
CA PRO A 9 8.40 4.61 -22.94
C PRO A 9 8.44 4.94 -21.43
N GLU A 10 7.89 4.02 -20.63
CA GLU A 10 8.36 3.69 -19.26
C GLU A 10 8.44 4.81 -18.18
N LYS A 11 7.47 5.72 -18.11
CA LYS A 11 7.22 6.49 -16.87
C LYS A 11 5.85 6.20 -16.28
N GLU A 12 5.51 4.92 -16.15
CA GLU A 12 4.62 4.48 -15.09
C GLU A 12 5.38 4.57 -13.76
N ARG A 13 5.71 5.81 -13.38
CA ARG A 13 6.22 6.23 -12.09
C ARG A 13 5.44 5.44 -11.06
N MET A 14 6.04 4.39 -10.49
CA MET A 14 5.36 3.37 -9.69
C MET A 14 4.36 4.08 -8.77
N ARG A 15 3.08 4.08 -9.16
CA ARG A 15 2.10 4.92 -8.49
C ARG A 15 1.95 4.32 -7.11
N ALA A 16 2.50 5.01 -6.12
CA ALA A 16 2.52 4.61 -4.72
C ALA A 16 1.09 4.70 -4.20
N GLU A 17 0.30 3.71 -4.58
CA GLU A 17 -1.14 3.61 -4.37
C GLU A 17 -1.45 2.28 -3.69
N CYS A 18 -2.48 2.30 -2.85
CA CYS A 18 -3.02 1.09 -2.28
C CYS A 18 -3.71 0.26 -3.35
N LYS A 19 -3.28 -0.99 -3.56
CA LYS A 19 -3.89 -1.92 -4.54
C LYS A 19 -5.28 -2.44 -4.16
N ILE A 20 -5.87 -1.97 -3.06
CA ILE A 20 -7.24 -2.27 -2.64
C ILE A 20 -8.19 -1.13 -3.01
N CYS A 21 -7.85 0.11 -2.63
CA CYS A 21 -8.71 1.27 -2.88
C CYS A 21 -8.25 2.15 -4.04
N PHE A 22 -7.11 1.83 -4.66
CA PHE A 22 -6.51 2.56 -5.79
C PHE A 22 -6.27 4.06 -5.51
N LYS A 23 -6.11 4.41 -4.23
CA LYS A 23 -5.79 5.77 -3.79
C LYS A 23 -4.30 5.85 -3.43
N HIS A 24 -3.70 7.00 -3.76
CA HIS A 24 -2.32 7.33 -3.39
C HIS A 24 -2.11 7.22 -1.89
N TYR A 25 -0.96 6.65 -1.52
CA TYR A 25 -0.47 6.65 -0.16
C TYR A 25 -0.15 8.08 0.29
N THR A 26 -0.31 8.34 1.58
CA THR A 26 0.03 9.62 2.22
C THR A 26 0.60 9.37 3.61
N GLU A 27 1.31 10.33 4.19
CA GLU A 27 1.89 10.21 5.53
C GLU A 27 0.85 10.26 6.67
N THR A 28 -0.38 10.69 6.37
CA THR A 28 -1.42 11.00 7.38
C THR A 28 -2.60 10.03 7.31
N CYS A 29 -3.36 10.06 6.21
CA CYS A 29 -4.60 9.28 6.08
C CYS A 29 -4.36 7.89 5.45
N ARG A 30 -3.52 7.83 4.41
CA ARG A 30 -3.26 6.60 3.65
C ARG A 30 -1.85 6.10 3.86
N ILE A 31 -1.50 5.92 5.14
CA ILE A 31 -0.18 5.42 5.53
C ILE A 31 -0.01 4.00 4.98
N PRO A 32 1.04 3.70 4.21
CA PRO A 32 1.32 2.35 3.74
C PRO A 32 1.76 1.49 4.94
N ARG A 33 0.98 0.46 5.27
CA ARG A 33 1.24 -0.47 6.38
C ARG A 33 1.67 -1.84 5.84
N ILE A 34 2.68 -2.43 6.48
CA ILE A 34 3.21 -3.74 6.12
C ILE A 34 2.46 -4.83 6.89
N LEU A 35 1.90 -5.80 6.19
CA LEU A 35 1.43 -7.05 6.78
C LEU A 35 2.64 -7.92 7.13
N LYS A 36 3.09 -7.86 8.38
CA LYS A 36 4.39 -8.42 8.85
C LYS A 36 4.64 -9.89 8.50
N GLU A 37 3.61 -10.70 8.32
CA GLU A 37 3.77 -12.14 8.03
C GLU A 37 4.05 -12.40 6.53
N CYS A 38 3.80 -11.44 5.63
CA CYS A 38 4.00 -11.61 4.19
C CYS A 38 4.68 -10.44 3.47
N GLY A 39 4.90 -9.30 4.13
CA GLY A 39 5.56 -8.13 3.56
C GLY A 39 4.69 -7.26 2.63
N HIS A 40 3.49 -7.71 2.27
CA HIS A 40 2.61 -6.91 1.41
C HIS A 40 2.17 -5.61 2.10
N THR A 41 2.04 -4.55 1.29
CA THR A 41 1.70 -3.22 1.76
C THR A 41 0.24 -2.88 1.44
N VAL A 42 -0.50 -2.40 2.44
CA VAL A 42 -1.90 -1.98 2.34
C VAL A 42 -2.06 -0.66 3.09
N CYS A 43 -2.88 0.28 2.61
CA CYS A 43 -3.07 1.54 3.35
C CYS A 43 -3.79 1.30 4.68
N GLN A 44 -3.49 2.12 5.70
CA GLN A 44 -4.07 1.99 7.02
C GLN A 44 -5.61 1.97 7.02
N GLU A 45 -6.26 2.82 6.22
CA GLU A 45 -7.72 2.81 6.06
C GLU A 45 -8.25 1.45 5.58
N CYS A 46 -7.57 0.81 4.62
CA CYS A 46 -7.98 -0.51 4.12
C CYS A 46 -7.69 -1.61 5.13
N VAL A 47 -6.55 -1.58 5.82
CA VAL A 47 -6.28 -2.52 6.93
C VAL A 47 -7.36 -2.39 8.00
N GLN A 48 -7.76 -1.18 8.35
CA GLN A 48 -8.80 -0.94 9.37
C GLN A 48 -10.16 -1.51 8.97
N LYS A 49 -10.48 -1.53 7.67
CA LYS A 49 -11.70 -2.16 7.13
C LYS A 49 -11.61 -3.69 7.09
N LEU A 50 -10.41 -4.23 6.89
CA LEU A 50 -10.16 -5.67 6.91
C LEU A 50 -10.08 -6.24 8.33
N LEU A 51 -9.69 -5.40 9.30
CA LEU A 51 -9.82 -5.66 10.73
C LEU A 51 -11.30 -5.59 11.10
N ASP A 52 -11.95 -6.73 11.03
CA ASP A 52 -13.27 -6.93 11.62
C ASP A 52 -13.20 -6.59 13.13
N SER A 53 -14.22 -5.93 13.67
CA SER A 53 -14.21 -5.39 15.05
C SER A 53 -14.13 -6.48 16.13
N GLN A 54 -14.37 -7.73 15.75
CA GLN A 54 -14.27 -8.92 16.60
C GLN A 54 -12.96 -9.71 16.38
N LYS A 55 -12.09 -9.29 15.45
CA LYS A 55 -10.89 -10.04 15.03
C LYS A 55 -9.61 -9.25 15.26
N ASN A 56 -8.64 -9.90 15.89
CA ASN A 56 -7.28 -9.38 16.05
C ASN A 56 -6.36 -9.82 14.89
N HIS A 57 -6.90 -10.05 13.69
CA HIS A 57 -6.12 -10.50 12.55
C HIS A 57 -6.71 -10.04 11.21
N VAL A 58 -5.84 -10.01 10.19
CA VAL A 58 -6.18 -9.68 8.80
C VAL A 58 -5.68 -10.80 7.88
N PHE A 59 -6.52 -11.23 6.95
CA PHE A 59 -6.07 -12.02 5.81
C PHE A 59 -5.51 -11.09 4.74
N CYS A 60 -4.26 -11.34 4.31
CA CYS A 60 -3.68 -10.58 3.22
C CYS A 60 -4.50 -10.80 1.93
N PRO A 61 -5.01 -9.75 1.26
CA PRO A 61 -5.83 -9.91 0.06
C PRO A 61 -5.03 -10.39 -1.16
N PHE A 62 -3.69 -10.37 -1.09
CA PHE A 62 -2.82 -10.75 -2.22
C PHE A 62 -2.31 -12.18 -2.12
N CYS A 63 -2.10 -12.70 -0.90
CA CYS A 63 -1.49 -14.02 -0.70
C CYS A 63 -2.17 -14.85 0.40
N GLN A 64 -3.28 -14.38 0.96
CA GLN A 64 -4.11 -15.03 1.98
C GLN A 64 -3.42 -15.35 3.31
N ARG A 65 -2.14 -15.01 3.50
CA ARG A 65 -1.46 -15.19 4.79
C ARG A 65 -2.08 -14.31 5.87
N VAL A 66 -2.34 -14.91 7.02
CA VAL A 66 -2.90 -14.24 8.21
C VAL A 66 -1.83 -13.39 8.88
N THR A 67 -2.17 -12.15 9.24
CA THR A 67 -1.36 -11.28 10.09
C THR A 67 -2.13 -10.96 11.37
N VAL A 68 -1.57 -11.31 12.52
CA VAL A 68 -2.13 -10.93 13.83
C VAL A 68 -1.80 -9.46 14.11
N VAL A 69 -2.83 -8.67 14.41
CA VAL A 69 -2.73 -7.24 14.72
C VAL A 69 -3.04 -7.03 16.19
N ALA A 70 -2.04 -6.57 16.95
CA ALA A 70 -2.23 -6.16 18.33
C ALA A 70 -2.77 -4.72 18.33
N GLY A 71 -4.06 -4.56 18.59
CA GLY A 71 -4.73 -3.26 18.62
C GLY A 71 -5.29 -2.84 17.27
N SER A 72 -4.95 -1.62 16.81
CA SER A 72 -5.51 -1.04 15.57
C SER A 72 -4.61 -1.27 14.36
N ALA A 73 -5.12 -0.96 13.16
CA ALA A 73 -4.33 -0.95 11.93
C ALA A 73 -3.05 -0.09 12.05
N GLY A 74 -3.05 0.90 12.94
CA GLY A 74 -1.92 1.79 13.17
C GLY A 74 -0.71 1.14 13.85
N SER A 75 -0.88 -0.02 14.50
CA SER A 75 0.21 -0.75 15.15
C SER A 75 1.08 -1.54 14.17
N LEU A 76 0.61 -1.75 12.94
CA LEU A 76 1.42 -2.37 11.89
C LEU A 76 2.57 -1.45 11.46
N PRO A 77 3.74 -1.99 11.10
CA PRO A 77 4.87 -1.18 10.62
C PRO A 77 4.49 -0.32 9.42
N LYS A 78 5.00 0.92 9.35
CA LYS A 78 4.92 1.74 8.14
C LYS A 78 5.90 1.19 7.10
N ASN A 79 5.56 1.31 5.82
CA ASN A 79 6.52 1.10 4.73
C ASN A 79 7.23 2.42 4.44
N TYR A 80 8.36 2.66 5.12
CA TYR A 80 9.15 3.88 4.96
C TYR A 80 9.74 4.03 3.56
N ASN A 81 10.15 2.95 2.89
CA ASN A 81 10.60 3.01 1.51
C ASN A 81 9.52 3.60 0.59
N THR A 82 8.26 3.20 0.77
CA THR A 82 7.13 3.78 0.00
C THR A 82 6.89 5.25 0.35
N LEU A 83 7.05 5.64 1.62
CA LEU A 83 6.90 7.03 2.04
C LEU A 83 8.02 7.91 1.48
N GLU A 84 9.28 7.46 1.54
CA GLU A 84 10.42 8.15 0.95
C GLU A 84 10.22 8.34 -0.56
N MET A 85 9.76 7.31 -1.28
CA MET A 85 9.43 7.43 -2.71
C MET A 85 8.39 8.51 -2.98
N LEU A 86 7.41 8.74 -2.11
CA LEU A 86 6.43 9.83 -2.26
C LEU A 86 7.07 11.21 -2.08
N ASP A 87 8.07 11.34 -1.21
CA ASP A 87 8.74 12.61 -0.96
C ASP A 87 9.64 13.02 -2.13
N TRP A 88 10.36 12.07 -2.72
CA TRP A 88 11.10 12.32 -3.97
C TRP A 88 10.20 12.73 -5.13
N GLN A 89 8.93 12.37 -5.08
CA GLN A 89 7.96 12.75 -6.10
C GLN A 89 7.42 14.18 -5.96
N LYS A 90 7.63 14.84 -4.83
CA LYS A 90 7.21 16.22 -4.55
C LYS A 90 8.29 17.26 -4.88
N ASN A 91 9.53 16.83 -5.08
CA ASN A 91 10.68 17.65 -5.53
C ASN A 91 10.84 17.59 -7.04
#